data_AF-A8UDF9-F1
#
_entry.id   AF-A8UDF9-F1
#
_cell.length_a   1.000
_cell.length_b   1.000
_cell.length_c   1.000
_cell.angle_alpha   90.00
_cell.angle_beta   90.00
_cell.angle_gamma   90.00
#
_symmetry.space_group_name_H-M   'P 1'
#
loop_
_entity.id
_entity.type
_entity.pdbx_description
1 polymer ?
#
loop_
_entity_poly.entity_id
_entity_poly.type
_entity_poly.pdbx_seq_one_letter_code
_entity_poly.pdbx_strand_id
1 'polypeptide(L)'
;MENIRVELDQRGFIKINEKCQTNVEHVYAIGDCAGGHLLAHKASYEGKIAAEVISGMKSAIDFQAMPFVIFSDPEVAYTGLTESEAKAKGYETIASRFPFQANGRALSVSDADGFVQIVAEKNTNLVLGVQMVGPEVSSLIAEAVFAIEAGATAEDLSLTIHAHPTLPEPLMEAAEGVLGHAIHMLNKKQ
;
A
#
# COMPACT_ATOMS: atom_id res chain seq x y z
N MET A 1 23.17 20.29 -15.64
CA MET A 1 23.55 18.85 -15.55
C MET A 1 24.83 18.55 -16.32
N GLU A 2 25.03 19.11 -17.52
CA GLU A 2 26.22 18.85 -18.36
C GLU A 2 27.57 19.10 -17.66
N ASN A 3 27.64 20.11 -16.78
CA ASN A 3 28.87 20.43 -16.05
C ASN A 3 29.20 19.45 -14.91
N ILE A 4 28.22 18.70 -14.41
CA ILE A 4 28.36 17.81 -13.23
C ILE A 4 28.31 16.33 -13.62
N ARG A 5 27.99 16.01 -14.88
CA ARG A 5 27.98 14.64 -15.46
C ARG A 5 27.10 13.63 -14.69
N VAL A 6 25.94 14.09 -14.22
CA VAL A 6 24.92 13.22 -13.63
C VAL A 6 24.26 12.38 -14.73
N GLU A 7 24.18 11.07 -14.53
CA GLU A 7 23.53 10.15 -15.47
C GLU A 7 22.00 10.24 -15.40
N LEU A 8 21.38 10.21 -16.58
CA LEU A 8 19.93 10.08 -16.73
C LEU A 8 19.57 8.68 -17.26
N ASP A 9 18.38 8.21 -16.95
CA ASP A 9 17.80 7.02 -17.58
C ASP A 9 17.25 7.34 -18.99
N GLN A 10 16.70 6.33 -19.66
CA GLN A 10 16.14 6.48 -21.01
C GLN A 10 14.93 7.43 -21.08
N ARG A 11 14.29 7.72 -19.93
CA ARG A 11 13.11 8.57 -19.81
C ARG A 11 13.47 9.98 -19.33
N GLY A 12 14.74 10.24 -19.03
CA GLY A 12 15.25 11.53 -18.59
C GLY A 12 15.26 11.74 -17.07
N PHE A 13 15.00 10.69 -16.27
CA PHE A 13 15.12 10.78 -14.80
C PHE A 13 16.56 10.63 -14.35
N ILE A 14 16.93 11.31 -13.26
CA ILE A 14 18.24 11.16 -12.64
C ILE A 14 18.35 9.75 -12.05
N LYS A 15 19.35 8.99 -12.50
CA LYS A 15 19.59 7.65 -11.97
C LYS A 15 20.10 7.75 -10.53
N ILE A 16 19.42 7.07 -9.63
CA ILE A 16 19.81 6.96 -8.22
C ILE A 16 19.92 5.50 -7.79
N ASN A 17 20.73 5.24 -6.76
CA ASN A 17 20.71 3.97 -6.03
C ASN A 17 19.72 4.02 -4.85
N GLU A 18 19.65 2.94 -4.05
CA GLU A 18 18.80 2.89 -2.85
C GLU A 18 19.10 3.97 -1.79
N LYS A 19 20.25 4.64 -1.85
CA LYS A 19 20.63 5.74 -0.94
C LYS A 19 20.26 7.12 -1.50
N CYS A 20 19.47 7.19 -2.56
CA CYS A 20 19.18 8.41 -3.32
C CYS A 20 20.44 9.06 -3.95
N GLN A 21 21.56 8.35 -4.02
CA GLN A 21 22.82 8.86 -4.56
C GLN A 21 22.86 8.70 -6.07
N THR A 22 23.35 9.72 -6.76
CA THR A 22 23.66 9.65 -8.20
C THR A 22 24.98 8.94 -8.46
N ASN A 23 25.44 8.90 -9.71
CA ASN A 23 26.79 8.45 -10.05
C ASN A 23 27.92 9.37 -9.51
N VAL A 24 27.58 10.56 -8.99
CA VAL A 24 28.52 11.46 -8.32
C VAL A 24 28.29 11.36 -6.81
N GLU A 25 29.31 10.91 -6.07
CA GLU A 25 29.23 10.47 -4.66
C GLU A 25 28.55 11.46 -3.69
N HIS A 26 28.73 12.77 -3.91
CA HIS A 26 28.20 13.83 -3.05
C HIS A 26 26.96 14.52 -3.64
N VAL A 27 26.36 13.97 -4.69
CA VAL A 27 25.16 14.50 -5.35
C VAL A 27 24.03 13.49 -5.25
N TYR A 28 22.88 13.99 -4.81
CA TYR A 28 21.68 13.21 -4.53
C TYR A 28 20.50 13.74 -5.36
N ALA A 29 19.53 12.88 -5.64
CA ALA A 29 18.26 13.26 -6.27
C ALA A 29 17.11 12.49 -5.61
N ILE A 30 15.95 13.13 -5.52
CA ILE A 30 14.76 12.59 -4.85
C ILE A 30 13.49 13.00 -5.60
N GLY A 31 12.38 12.37 -5.30
CA GLY A 31 11.06 12.72 -5.80
C GLY A 31 10.96 12.55 -7.32
N ASP A 32 10.23 13.47 -7.94
CA ASP A 32 9.85 13.34 -9.35
C ASP A 32 11.03 13.37 -10.31
N CYS A 33 12.12 14.07 -9.97
CA CYS A 33 13.31 14.12 -10.84
C CYS A 33 14.10 12.80 -10.84
N ALA A 34 13.92 11.97 -9.81
CA ALA A 34 14.53 10.64 -9.69
C ALA A 34 13.64 9.50 -10.24
N GLY A 35 12.46 9.82 -10.76
CA GLY A 35 11.55 8.84 -11.37
C GLY A 35 10.90 7.90 -10.34
N GLY A 36 10.47 6.72 -10.80
CA GLY A 36 9.66 5.80 -10.01
C GLY A 36 8.21 6.29 -9.86
N HIS A 37 7.66 6.20 -8.65
CA HIS A 37 6.34 6.75 -8.33
C HIS A 37 6.41 8.27 -8.12
N LEU A 38 5.66 9.02 -8.92
CA LEU A 38 5.62 10.48 -8.88
C LEU A 38 4.61 10.94 -7.82
N LEU A 39 4.98 10.78 -6.55
CA LEU A 39 4.12 10.99 -5.39
C LEU A 39 4.83 11.86 -4.34
N ALA A 40 4.09 12.78 -3.73
CA ALA A 40 4.64 13.72 -2.74
C ALA A 40 5.20 13.01 -1.49
N HIS A 41 4.50 11.99 -0.98
CA HIS A 41 4.94 11.20 0.18
C HIS A 41 6.15 10.32 -0.14
N LYS A 42 6.28 9.81 -1.38
CA LYS A 42 7.51 9.15 -1.87
C LYS A 42 8.68 10.12 -1.87
N ALA A 43 8.51 11.31 -2.44
CA ALA A 43 9.53 12.35 -2.47
C ALA A 43 9.99 12.76 -1.06
N SER A 44 9.05 12.89 -0.13
CA SER A 44 9.34 13.21 1.27
C SER A 44 10.11 12.09 1.98
N TYR A 45 9.72 10.83 1.74
CA TYR A 45 10.44 9.67 2.27
C TYR A 45 11.89 9.62 1.75
N GLU A 46 12.10 9.73 0.44
CA GLU A 46 13.44 9.78 -0.16
C GLU A 46 14.26 10.97 0.35
N GLY A 47 13.63 12.12 0.58
CA GLY A 47 14.29 13.28 1.17
C GLY A 47 14.89 13.00 2.54
N LYS A 48 14.18 12.23 3.40
CA LYS A 48 14.72 11.79 4.69
C LYS A 48 15.91 10.85 4.49
N ILE A 49 15.79 9.84 3.61
CA ILE A 49 16.86 8.88 3.33
C ILE A 49 18.12 9.61 2.83
N ALA A 50 17.98 10.51 1.86
CA ALA A 50 19.10 11.29 1.35
C ALA A 50 19.77 12.12 2.46
N ALA A 51 18.99 12.80 3.30
CA ALA A 51 19.51 13.58 4.42
C ALA A 51 20.24 12.72 5.45
N GLU A 52 19.67 11.57 5.81
CA GLU A 52 20.28 10.59 6.71
C GLU A 52 21.62 10.08 6.16
N VAL A 53 21.67 9.69 4.88
CA VAL A 53 22.90 9.25 4.21
C VAL A 53 23.95 10.36 4.18
N ILE A 54 23.57 11.60 3.85
CA ILE A 54 24.45 12.78 3.87
C ILE A 54 25.06 12.98 5.28
N SER A 55 24.28 12.72 6.33
CA SER A 55 24.74 12.80 7.72
C SER A 55 25.57 11.59 8.20
N GLY A 56 25.83 10.61 7.33
CA GLY A 56 26.62 9.41 7.65
C GLY A 56 25.83 8.26 8.26
N MET A 57 24.50 8.34 8.29
CA MET A 57 23.63 7.25 8.74
C MET A 57 23.52 6.15 7.66
N LYS A 58 23.22 4.92 8.11
CA LYS A 58 23.02 3.77 7.22
C LYS A 58 21.54 3.65 6.85
N SER A 59 21.11 4.45 5.90
CA SER A 59 19.72 4.48 5.42
C SER A 59 19.62 4.09 3.96
N ALA A 60 18.49 3.51 3.57
CA ALA A 60 18.20 3.09 2.20
C ALA A 60 16.69 3.14 1.95
N ILE A 61 16.29 3.23 0.68
CA ILE A 61 14.91 3.05 0.26
C ILE A 61 14.58 1.56 0.39
N ASP A 62 13.74 1.22 1.37
CA ASP A 62 13.43 -0.17 1.72
C ASP A 62 11.94 -0.45 1.95
N PHE A 63 11.05 0.50 1.63
CA PHE A 63 9.61 0.31 1.75
C PHE A 63 9.12 -0.91 0.96
N GLN A 64 8.19 -1.65 1.56
CA GLN A 64 7.47 -2.76 0.94
C GLN A 64 6.12 -2.31 0.36
N ALA A 65 5.54 -1.21 0.87
CA ALA A 65 4.21 -0.74 0.54
C ALA A 65 4.16 0.77 0.31
N MET A 66 3.82 1.18 -0.91
CA MET A 66 3.58 2.59 -1.27
C MET A 66 2.07 2.81 -1.44
N PRO A 67 1.42 3.71 -0.66
CA PRO A 67 0.02 4.02 -0.89
C PRO A 67 -0.15 4.87 -2.14
N PHE A 68 -1.15 4.53 -2.95
CA PHE A 68 -1.64 5.31 -4.07
C PHE A 68 -3.08 5.71 -3.79
N VAL A 69 -3.40 6.98 -3.97
CA VAL A 69 -4.72 7.52 -3.65
C VAL A 69 -5.21 8.39 -4.79
N ILE A 70 -6.46 8.19 -5.18
CA ILE A 70 -7.23 9.04 -6.07
C ILE A 70 -8.36 9.64 -5.24
N PHE A 71 -8.29 10.94 -4.99
CA PHE A 71 -9.27 11.70 -4.20
C PHE A 71 -10.52 12.04 -5.03
N SER A 72 -11.09 11.03 -5.69
CA SER A 72 -12.37 11.09 -6.39
C SER A 72 -13.52 10.83 -5.42
N ASP A 73 -14.76 10.82 -5.94
CA ASP A 73 -15.95 10.42 -5.21
C ASP A 73 -16.63 9.23 -5.94
N PRO A 74 -16.63 8.00 -5.37
CA PRO A 74 -15.92 7.62 -4.13
C PRO A 74 -14.40 7.67 -4.30
N GLU A 75 -13.68 7.73 -3.18
CA GLU A 75 -12.22 7.68 -3.16
C GLU A 75 -11.73 6.28 -3.59
N VAL A 76 -10.53 6.23 -4.16
CA VAL A 76 -9.84 4.97 -4.49
C VAL A 76 -8.47 5.00 -3.83
N ALA A 77 -8.13 3.95 -3.08
CA ALA A 77 -6.83 3.80 -2.46
C ALA A 77 -6.32 2.37 -2.60
N TYR A 78 -5.02 2.19 -2.84
CA TYR A 78 -4.42 0.86 -2.89
C TYR A 78 -2.95 0.88 -2.48
N THR A 79 -2.45 -0.28 -2.06
CA THR A 79 -1.05 -0.51 -1.72
C THR A 79 -0.69 -1.98 -1.94
N GLY A 80 0.60 -2.27 -2.13
CA GLY A 80 1.10 -3.62 -2.39
C GLY A 80 0.68 -4.16 -3.77
N LEU A 81 0.49 -5.47 -3.86
CA LEU A 81 0.24 -6.19 -5.10
C LEU A 81 -1.26 -6.42 -5.36
N THR A 82 -1.66 -6.23 -6.61
CA THR A 82 -2.91 -6.82 -7.12
C THR A 82 -2.78 -8.34 -7.23
N GLU A 83 -3.92 -9.04 -7.31
CA GLU A 83 -3.92 -10.50 -7.50
C GLU A 83 -3.17 -10.92 -8.78
N SER A 84 -3.32 -10.16 -9.86
CA SER A 84 -2.59 -10.40 -11.11
C SER A 84 -1.09 -10.21 -10.98
N GLU A 85 -0.64 -9.17 -10.27
CA GLU A 85 0.79 -8.92 -10.04
C GLU A 85 1.41 -9.96 -9.12
N ALA A 86 0.69 -10.36 -8.06
CA ALA A 86 1.13 -11.40 -7.15
C ALA A 86 1.27 -12.75 -7.88
N LYS A 87 0.29 -13.14 -8.71
CA LYS A 87 0.41 -14.34 -9.56
C LYS A 87 1.57 -14.24 -10.55
N ALA A 88 1.77 -13.07 -11.17
CA ALA A 88 2.91 -12.85 -12.08
C ALA A 88 4.27 -12.95 -11.38
N LYS A 89 4.33 -12.67 -10.07
CA LYS A 89 5.50 -12.87 -9.21
C LYS A 89 5.63 -14.30 -8.67
N GLY A 90 4.72 -15.21 -9.03
CA GLY A 90 4.77 -16.62 -8.65
C GLY A 90 4.11 -16.96 -7.30
N TYR A 91 3.36 -16.04 -6.70
CA TYR A 91 2.57 -16.35 -5.51
C TYR A 91 1.33 -17.15 -5.88
N GLU A 92 1.03 -18.19 -5.09
CA GLU A 92 -0.34 -18.70 -5.00
C GLU A 92 -1.14 -17.76 -4.12
N THR A 93 -2.23 -17.21 -4.65
CA THR A 93 -2.98 -16.14 -3.99
C THR A 93 -4.37 -16.58 -3.59
N ILE A 94 -4.85 -16.02 -2.48
CA ILE A 94 -6.25 -15.96 -2.10
C ILE A 94 -6.65 -14.49 -1.98
N ALA A 95 -7.88 -14.16 -2.38
CA ALA A 95 -8.39 -12.81 -2.29
C ALA A 95 -9.80 -12.79 -1.73
N SER A 96 -10.08 -11.79 -0.90
CA SER A 96 -11.38 -11.56 -0.27
C SER A 96 -11.77 -10.11 -0.40
N ARG A 97 -13.07 -9.86 -0.60
CA ARG A 97 -13.62 -8.53 -0.82
C ARG A 97 -14.86 -8.33 0.04
N PHE A 98 -14.80 -7.36 0.94
CA PHE A 98 -15.92 -6.94 1.77
C PHE A 98 -16.58 -5.67 1.21
N PRO A 99 -17.90 -5.68 0.93
CA PRO A 99 -18.61 -4.52 0.41
C PRO A 99 -18.96 -3.50 1.52
N PHE A 100 -18.82 -2.20 1.27
CA PHE A 100 -19.25 -1.16 2.23
C PHE A 100 -20.77 -1.19 2.47
N GLN A 101 -21.56 -1.75 1.57
CA GLN A 101 -23.00 -1.98 1.76
C GLN A 101 -23.32 -2.94 2.93
N ALA A 102 -22.36 -3.75 3.38
CA ALA A 102 -22.49 -4.59 4.57
C ALA A 102 -21.94 -3.93 5.84
N ASN A 103 -21.40 -2.70 5.76
CA ASN A 103 -20.87 -1.97 6.90
C ASN A 103 -21.92 -1.00 7.49
N GLY A 104 -22.25 -1.16 8.77
CA GLY A 104 -23.25 -0.34 9.44
C GLY A 104 -22.91 1.15 9.51
N ARG A 105 -21.62 1.50 9.64
CA ARG A 105 -21.17 2.90 9.67
C ARG A 105 -21.38 3.58 8.33
N ALA A 106 -20.95 2.96 7.23
CA ALA A 106 -21.11 3.42 5.86
C ALA A 106 -22.59 3.69 5.53
N LEU A 107 -23.48 2.77 5.90
CA LEU A 107 -24.93 2.96 5.78
C LEU A 107 -25.43 4.14 6.61
N SER A 108 -24.95 4.31 7.86
CA SER A 108 -25.39 5.40 8.74
C SER A 108 -25.06 6.81 8.21
N VAL A 109 -24.03 6.93 7.38
CA VAL A 109 -23.64 8.19 6.73
C VAL A 109 -24.12 8.30 5.29
N SER A 110 -24.92 7.32 4.82
CA SER A 110 -25.42 7.25 3.43
C SER A 110 -24.32 7.23 2.37
N ASP A 111 -23.18 6.63 2.70
CA ASP A 111 -22.02 6.49 1.81
C ASP A 111 -21.49 5.06 1.91
N ALA A 112 -22.10 4.17 1.15
CA ALA A 112 -21.87 2.73 1.23
C ALA A 112 -21.40 2.12 -0.09
N ASP A 113 -21.01 2.96 -1.05
CA ASP A 113 -20.49 2.49 -2.33
C ASP A 113 -19.05 1.99 -2.19
N GLY A 114 -18.70 0.98 -3.00
CA GLY A 114 -17.37 0.41 -3.04
C GLY A 114 -17.13 -0.78 -2.09
N PHE A 115 -15.86 -1.05 -1.79
CA PHE A 115 -15.41 -2.24 -1.09
C PHE A 115 -13.99 -2.09 -0.53
N VAL A 116 -13.61 -2.99 0.37
CA VAL A 116 -12.21 -3.29 0.72
C VAL A 116 -11.87 -4.70 0.23
N GLN A 117 -10.73 -4.86 -0.44
CA GLN A 117 -10.22 -6.14 -0.93
C GLN A 117 -8.81 -6.38 -0.43
N ILE A 118 -8.57 -7.57 0.13
CA ILE A 118 -7.25 -8.06 0.51
C ILE A 118 -6.81 -9.15 -0.49
N VAL A 119 -5.55 -9.09 -0.89
CA VAL A 119 -4.82 -10.15 -1.60
C VAL A 119 -3.78 -10.70 -0.65
N ALA A 120 -3.80 -12.01 -0.41
CA ALA A 120 -2.86 -12.69 0.47
C ALA A 120 -2.23 -13.91 -0.21
N GLU A 121 -1.06 -14.32 0.27
CA GLU A 121 -0.45 -15.60 -0.11
C GLU A 121 -1.23 -16.76 0.51
N LYS A 122 -1.54 -17.78 -0.28
CA LYS A 122 -2.53 -18.81 0.05
C LYS A 122 -2.16 -19.70 1.24
N ASN A 123 -0.87 -19.99 1.45
CA ASN A 123 -0.44 -20.97 2.44
C ASN A 123 -0.10 -20.34 3.80
N THR A 124 0.33 -19.08 3.78
CA THR A 124 0.81 -18.32 4.94
C THR A 124 -0.13 -17.20 5.35
N ASN A 125 -1.12 -16.87 4.51
CA ASN A 125 -2.01 -15.73 4.66
C ASN A 125 -1.29 -14.38 4.76
N LEU A 126 -0.01 -14.29 4.35
CA LEU A 126 0.74 -13.03 4.31
C LEU A 126 0.01 -12.03 3.42
N VAL A 127 -0.25 -10.83 3.93
CA VAL A 127 -0.90 -9.77 3.15
C VAL A 127 0.06 -9.26 2.08
N LEU A 128 -0.32 -9.41 0.82
CA LEU A 128 0.48 -9.00 -0.33
C LEU A 128 0.04 -7.64 -0.88
N GLY A 129 -1.24 -7.29 -0.72
CA GLY A 129 -1.78 -6.02 -1.18
C GLY A 129 -3.23 -5.81 -0.76
N VAL A 130 -3.64 -4.54 -0.79
CA VAL A 130 -4.98 -4.11 -0.41
C VAL A 130 -5.49 -3.08 -1.41
N GLN A 131 -6.73 -3.23 -1.85
CA GLN A 131 -7.42 -2.29 -2.74
C GLN A 131 -8.74 -1.85 -2.11
N MET A 132 -8.98 -0.55 -2.08
CA MET A 132 -10.12 0.07 -1.43
C MET A 132 -10.80 1.06 -2.37
N VAL A 133 -12.13 1.04 -2.36
CA VAL A 133 -12.99 2.04 -3.00
C VAL A 133 -14.08 2.37 -1.99
N GLY A 134 -14.33 3.63 -1.67
CA GLY A 134 -15.40 4.00 -0.75
C GLY A 134 -15.07 5.20 0.15
N PRO A 135 -15.83 5.40 1.24
CA PRO A 135 -15.66 6.54 2.13
C PRO A 135 -14.33 6.49 2.89
N GLU A 136 -13.62 7.62 2.92
CA GLU A 136 -12.40 7.85 3.70
C GLU A 136 -11.24 6.86 3.43
N VAL A 137 -11.28 6.10 2.33
CA VAL A 137 -10.26 5.07 2.06
C VAL A 137 -8.86 5.66 1.85
N SER A 138 -8.76 6.94 1.48
CA SER A 138 -7.49 7.70 1.48
C SER A 138 -6.81 7.73 2.85
N SER A 139 -7.58 7.67 3.94
CA SER A 139 -7.09 7.62 5.31
C SER A 139 -6.94 6.19 5.82
N LEU A 140 -7.90 5.31 5.49
CA LEU A 140 -7.89 3.90 5.91
C LEU A 140 -6.70 3.11 5.36
N ILE A 141 -6.21 3.47 4.17
CA ILE A 141 -5.09 2.77 3.51
C ILE A 141 -3.80 2.77 4.35
N ALA A 142 -3.65 3.70 5.30
CA ALA A 142 -2.48 3.76 6.18
C ALA A 142 -2.32 2.48 7.03
N GLU A 143 -3.42 1.88 7.48
CA GLU A 143 -3.39 0.61 8.22
C GLU A 143 -2.90 -0.54 7.34
N ALA A 144 -3.37 -0.61 6.08
CA ALA A 144 -2.92 -1.61 5.13
C ALA A 144 -1.43 -1.45 4.75
N VAL A 145 -0.95 -0.21 4.63
CA VAL A 145 0.49 0.06 4.43
C VAL A 145 1.27 -0.48 5.62
N PHE A 146 0.86 -0.16 6.85
CA PHE A 146 1.52 -0.65 8.05
C PHE A 146 1.51 -2.18 8.15
N ALA A 147 0.38 -2.82 7.84
CA ALA A 147 0.25 -4.27 7.86
C ALA A 147 1.27 -4.95 6.92
N ILE A 148 1.45 -4.44 5.70
CA ILE A 148 2.42 -5.00 4.75
C ILE A 148 3.86 -4.73 5.21
N GLU A 149 4.18 -3.52 5.68
CA GLU A 149 5.50 -3.20 6.22
C GLU A 149 5.87 -4.06 7.44
N ALA A 150 4.87 -4.42 8.26
CA ALA A 150 5.04 -5.29 9.42
C ALA A 150 5.11 -6.78 9.05
N GLY A 151 4.87 -7.15 7.79
CA GLY A 151 4.77 -8.56 7.38
C GLY A 151 3.55 -9.27 7.98
N ALA A 152 2.47 -8.55 8.22
CA ALA A 152 1.26 -9.06 8.84
C ALA A 152 0.51 -10.04 7.92
N THR A 153 -0.17 -10.98 8.55
CA THR A 153 -1.07 -11.93 7.92
C THR A 153 -2.52 -11.46 7.97
N ALA A 154 -3.40 -12.09 7.19
CA ALA A 154 -4.84 -11.87 7.33
C ALA A 154 -5.35 -12.25 8.73
N GLU A 155 -4.68 -13.18 9.42
CA GLU A 155 -5.00 -13.52 10.82
C GLU A 155 -4.74 -12.34 11.75
N ASP A 156 -3.59 -11.68 11.63
CA ASP A 156 -3.25 -10.50 12.44
C ASP A 156 -4.29 -9.36 12.27
N LEU A 157 -4.73 -9.11 11.03
CA LEU A 157 -5.77 -8.13 10.75
C LEU A 157 -7.13 -8.56 11.29
N SER A 158 -7.50 -9.84 11.17
CA SER A 158 -8.78 -10.35 11.69
C SER A 158 -8.85 -10.33 13.23
N LEU A 159 -7.73 -10.52 13.91
CA LEU A 159 -7.64 -10.51 15.38
C LEU A 159 -7.49 -9.10 15.96
N THR A 160 -7.26 -8.11 15.12
CA THR A 160 -7.23 -6.70 15.54
C THR A 160 -8.65 -6.24 15.85
N ILE A 161 -8.87 -5.78 17.09
CA ILE A 161 -10.18 -5.28 17.52
C ILE A 161 -10.45 -3.91 16.88
N HIS A 162 -11.22 -3.91 15.80
CA HIS A 162 -11.70 -2.70 15.14
C HIS A 162 -12.89 -2.13 15.92
N ALA A 163 -12.94 -0.81 16.10
CA ALA A 163 -14.03 -0.17 16.82
C ALA A 163 -15.35 -0.29 16.03
N HIS A 164 -16.48 -0.43 16.73
CA HIS A 164 -17.79 -0.58 16.12
C HIS A 164 -18.77 0.54 16.54
N PRO A 165 -19.57 1.13 15.62
CA PRO A 165 -19.50 0.98 14.16
C PRO A 165 -18.50 1.98 13.55
N THR A 166 -17.56 1.51 12.71
CA THR A 166 -16.56 2.36 12.02
C THR A 166 -16.23 1.91 10.59
N LEU A 167 -15.61 2.80 9.80
CA LEU A 167 -15.18 2.53 8.41
C LEU A 167 -13.92 1.66 8.27
N PRO A 168 -13.05 1.49 9.29
CA PRO A 168 -12.01 0.46 9.29
C PRO A 168 -12.50 -1.00 9.30
N GLU A 169 -13.66 -1.31 9.88
CA GLU A 169 -14.15 -2.71 10.04
C GLU A 169 -14.17 -3.56 8.74
N PRO A 170 -14.47 -3.01 7.54
CA PRO A 170 -14.33 -3.71 6.27
C PRO A 170 -12.95 -4.31 5.99
N LEU A 171 -11.86 -3.74 6.53
CA LEU A 171 -10.52 -4.33 6.40
C LEU A 171 -10.42 -5.62 7.21
N MET A 172 -10.89 -5.60 8.46
CA MET A 172 -11.00 -6.79 9.32
C MET A 172 -11.86 -7.88 8.67
N GLU A 173 -13.06 -7.52 8.18
CA GLU A 173 -13.97 -8.48 7.55
C GLU A 173 -13.43 -9.04 6.23
N ALA A 174 -12.72 -8.21 5.44
CA ALA A 174 -12.03 -8.70 4.25
C ALA A 174 -10.95 -9.73 4.65
N ALA A 175 -10.24 -9.51 5.76
CA ALA A 175 -9.25 -10.44 6.30
C ALA A 175 -9.90 -11.74 6.80
N GLU A 176 -11.00 -11.68 7.53
CA GLU A 176 -11.79 -12.87 7.90
C GLU A 176 -12.27 -13.64 6.65
N GLY A 177 -12.64 -12.93 5.57
CA GLY A 177 -13.03 -13.57 4.32
C GLY A 177 -11.86 -14.27 3.61
N VAL A 178 -10.61 -13.82 3.80
CA VAL A 178 -9.42 -14.58 3.36
C VAL A 178 -9.33 -15.90 4.12
N LEU A 179 -9.65 -15.89 5.41
CA LEU A 179 -9.65 -17.08 6.28
C LEU A 179 -10.91 -17.96 6.11
N GLY A 180 -11.92 -17.47 5.39
CA GLY A 180 -13.15 -18.20 5.06
C GLY A 180 -14.21 -18.20 6.16
N HIS A 181 -14.14 -17.26 7.10
CA HIS A 181 -15.05 -17.17 8.25
C HIS A 181 -15.61 -15.77 8.51
N ALA A 182 -15.69 -14.90 7.49
CA ALA A 182 -16.30 -13.58 7.62
C ALA A 182 -17.71 -13.64 8.20
N ILE A 183 -18.03 -12.73 9.11
CA ILE A 183 -19.30 -12.71 9.86
C ILE A 183 -20.41 -11.98 9.09
N HIS A 184 -20.10 -10.85 8.47
CA HIS A 184 -21.10 -9.97 7.85
C HIS A 184 -21.22 -10.15 6.32
N MET A 185 -20.56 -11.15 5.75
CA MET A 185 -20.72 -11.54 4.34
C MET A 185 -20.73 -13.05 4.14
N LEU A 186 -21.29 -13.50 3.02
CA LEU A 186 -21.23 -14.92 2.65
C LEU A 186 -19.81 -15.31 2.24
N ASN A 187 -19.27 -16.33 2.89
CA ASN A 187 -17.98 -16.90 2.56
C ASN A 187 -18.03 -17.67 1.24
N LYS A 188 -17.05 -17.45 0.37
CA LYS A 188 -16.86 -18.26 -0.85
C LYS A 188 -16.30 -19.62 -0.46
N LYS A 189 -16.70 -20.67 -1.18
CA LYS A 189 -16.01 -21.97 -1.08
C LYS A 189 -14.56 -21.79 -1.55
N GLN A 190 -13.61 -22.09 -0.67
CA GLN A 190 -12.18 -22.13 -0.95
C GLN A 190 -11.79 -23.40 -1.71
#